data_AF-A0A2D6W4P2-F1
#
_entry.id   AF-A0A2D6W4P2-F1
#
_cell.length_a   1.000
_cell.length_b   1.000
_cell.length_c   1.000
_cell.angle_alpha   90.00
_cell.angle_beta   90.00
_cell.angle_gamma   90.00
#
_symmetry.space_group_name_H-M   'P 1'
#
loop_
_entity.id
_entity.type
_entity.pdbx_description
1 polymer ?
#
loop_
_entity_poly.entity_id
_entity_poly.type
_entity_poly.pdbx_seq_one_letter_code
_entity_poly.pdbx_strand_id
1 'polypeptide(L)'
;MAKLHIEYNKNTCIGQGSCVALAPDYFEFEGSKAILKESDDIGKGIYTLEVDSEPETADALIEAAKGCPVNAIRVIDPVKGADIVGNKVNDEEGKEVIAEYDDAKEFVVDDKGYFLIKVNNEKNKIEVAFCNEKNKIVLKVTGEKPLDIYQTILNKEKLDIRMDHAAYLGRELEKAYIALKNNLAYVQDDELDLNKKVSQ
;
A
#
# COMPACT_ATOMS: atom_id res chain seq x y z
N MET A 1 -28.39 -21.71 11.61
CA MET A 1 -27.69 -20.50 12.07
C MET A 1 -26.39 -20.90 12.73
N ALA A 2 -25.30 -20.22 12.39
CA ALA A 2 -23.98 -20.34 12.99
C ALA A 2 -23.77 -19.17 13.95
N LYS A 3 -23.27 -19.49 15.15
CA LYS A 3 -22.96 -18.47 16.17
C LYS A 3 -21.47 -18.16 16.13
N LEU A 4 -21.14 -16.88 16.06
CA LEU A 4 -19.78 -16.37 16.09
C LEU A 4 -19.66 -15.23 17.09
N HIS A 5 -18.55 -15.19 17.83
CA HIS A 5 -18.13 -14.02 18.57
C HIS A 5 -16.99 -13.33 17.81
N ILE A 6 -17.21 -12.07 17.44
CA ILE A 6 -16.25 -11.26 16.67
C ILE A 6 -15.59 -10.27 17.62
N GLU A 7 -14.25 -10.24 17.64
CA GLU A 7 -13.49 -9.16 18.29
C GLU A 7 -12.74 -8.37 17.21
N TYR A 8 -12.90 -7.05 17.19
CA TYR A 8 -12.19 -6.14 16.30
C TYR A 8 -11.30 -5.18 17.11
N ASN A 9 -9.99 -5.18 16.82
CA ASN A 9 -9.03 -4.29 17.45
C ASN A 9 -8.71 -3.09 16.54
N LYS A 10 -9.31 -1.94 16.85
CA LYS A 10 -9.12 -0.68 16.12
C LYS A 10 -7.67 -0.17 16.18
N ASN A 11 -6.93 -0.47 17.25
CA ASN A 11 -5.53 -0.04 17.39
C ASN A 11 -4.61 -0.80 16.43
N THR A 12 -4.85 -2.10 16.22
CA THR A 12 -4.11 -2.94 15.26
C THR A 12 -4.48 -2.66 13.81
N CYS A 13 -5.73 -2.24 13.54
CA CYS A 13 -6.19 -2.00 12.18
C CYS A 13 -5.36 -0.94 11.43
N ILE A 14 -4.92 -1.29 10.22
CA ILE A 14 -4.15 -0.42 9.31
C ILE A 14 -4.97 0.12 8.13
N GLY A 15 -6.28 -0.14 8.09
CA GLY A 15 -7.15 0.45 7.06
C GLY A 15 -7.11 -0.22 5.69
N GLN A 16 -6.60 -1.44 5.58
CA GLN A 16 -6.43 -2.12 4.28
C GLN A 16 -7.78 -2.47 3.59
N GLY A 17 -8.86 -2.68 4.36
CA GLY A 17 -10.22 -2.69 3.82
C GLY A 17 -10.78 -4.01 3.30
N SER A 18 -10.04 -5.13 3.37
CA SER A 18 -10.59 -6.46 3.02
C SER A 18 -11.91 -6.75 3.74
N CYS A 19 -12.01 -6.40 5.02
CA CYS A 19 -13.21 -6.66 5.81
C CYS A 19 -14.43 -5.88 5.32
N VAL A 20 -14.26 -4.62 4.92
CA VAL A 20 -15.34 -3.80 4.36
C VAL A 20 -15.81 -4.35 3.02
N ALA A 21 -14.88 -4.90 2.21
CA ALA A 21 -15.23 -5.48 0.92
C ALA A 21 -15.94 -6.85 1.04
N LEU A 22 -15.51 -7.69 1.98
CA LEU A 22 -16.00 -9.07 2.13
C LEU A 22 -17.24 -9.17 3.04
N ALA A 23 -17.36 -8.29 4.04
CA ALA A 23 -18.48 -8.28 4.98
C ALA A 23 -19.01 -6.84 5.23
N PRO A 24 -19.53 -6.15 4.18
CA PRO A 24 -19.96 -4.75 4.27
C PRO A 24 -21.13 -4.51 5.22
N ASP A 25 -21.93 -5.54 5.51
CA ASP A 25 -23.04 -5.44 6.47
C ASP A 25 -22.54 -5.30 7.92
N TYR A 26 -21.30 -5.73 8.19
CA TYR A 26 -20.69 -5.72 9.53
C TYR A 26 -19.53 -4.74 9.65
N PHE A 27 -18.89 -4.38 8.54
CA PHE A 27 -17.76 -3.46 8.53
C PHE A 27 -18.00 -2.27 7.62
N GLU A 28 -17.59 -1.09 8.06
CA GLU A 28 -17.48 0.10 7.21
C GLU A 28 -16.23 0.90 7.56
N PHE A 29 -15.93 1.92 6.77
CA PHE A 29 -14.83 2.83 7.05
C PHE A 29 -15.28 4.02 7.90
N GLU A 30 -14.49 4.34 8.91
CA GLU A 30 -14.51 5.61 9.61
C GLU A 30 -13.11 6.25 9.49
N GLY A 31 -13.01 7.31 8.67
CA GLY A 31 -11.73 7.91 8.34
C GLY A 31 -10.83 6.93 7.58
N SER A 32 -9.67 6.60 8.15
CA SER A 32 -8.68 5.68 7.55
C SER A 32 -8.74 4.25 8.08
N LYS A 33 -9.65 3.92 9.01
CA LYS A 33 -9.75 2.59 9.62
C LYS A 33 -11.15 2.01 9.46
N ALA A 34 -11.25 0.69 9.49
CA ALA A 34 -12.54 0.04 9.58
C ALA A 34 -13.17 0.25 10.97
N ILE A 35 -14.48 0.07 11.05
CA ILE A 35 -15.23 -0.09 12.30
C ILE A 35 -16.09 -1.34 12.19
N LEU A 36 -16.35 -1.99 13.33
CA LEU A 36 -17.32 -3.06 13.46
C LEU A 36 -18.67 -2.43 13.81
N LYS A 37 -19.70 -2.70 13.00
CA LYS A 37 -21.03 -2.13 13.16
C LYS A 37 -21.74 -2.79 14.34
N GLU A 38 -22.58 -2.00 15.01
CA GLU A 38 -23.46 -2.46 16.10
C GLU A 38 -22.73 -3.22 17.23
N SER A 39 -21.42 -2.97 17.38
CA SER A 39 -20.57 -3.64 18.36
C SER A 39 -20.52 -2.90 19.70
N ASP A 40 -20.26 -3.64 20.76
CA ASP A 40 -19.94 -3.09 22.08
C ASP A 40 -18.45 -2.74 22.19
N ASP A 41 -18.13 -1.57 22.73
CA ASP A 41 -16.75 -1.18 23.08
C ASP A 41 -16.42 -1.73 24.47
N ILE A 42 -15.51 -2.70 24.52
CA ILE A 42 -15.05 -3.31 25.78
C ILE A 42 -13.77 -2.65 26.33
N GLY A 43 -13.37 -1.52 25.73
CA GLY A 43 -12.19 -0.76 26.08
C GLY A 43 -10.92 -1.22 25.36
N LYS A 44 -9.84 -0.44 25.54
CA LYS A 44 -8.52 -0.66 24.89
C LYS A 44 -8.58 -0.72 23.35
N GLY A 45 -9.62 -0.14 22.75
CA GLY A 45 -9.84 -0.13 21.31
C GLY A 45 -10.33 -1.48 20.76
N ILE A 46 -10.91 -2.33 21.60
CA ILE A 46 -11.50 -3.61 21.20
C ILE A 46 -13.02 -3.47 21.17
N TYR A 47 -13.60 -3.87 20.06
CA TYR A 47 -15.03 -3.84 19.77
C TYR A 47 -15.52 -5.26 19.55
N THR A 48 -16.63 -5.64 20.16
CA THR A 48 -17.14 -7.02 20.10
C THR A 48 -18.56 -7.10 19.59
N LEU A 49 -18.85 -8.16 18.83
CA LEU A 49 -20.20 -8.43 18.33
C LEU A 49 -20.48 -9.94 18.37
N GLU A 50 -21.62 -10.31 18.95
CA GLU A 50 -22.19 -11.65 18.84
C GLU A 50 -23.04 -11.71 17.57
N VAL A 51 -22.77 -12.70 16.73
CA VAL A 51 -23.48 -12.89 15.45
C VAL A 51 -24.14 -14.25 15.46
N ASP A 52 -25.45 -14.28 15.27
CA ASP A 52 -26.23 -15.50 14.99
C ASP A 52 -26.81 -15.37 13.58
N SER A 53 -26.15 -15.99 12.61
CA SER A 53 -26.42 -15.74 11.18
C SER A 53 -26.47 -17.01 10.34
N GLU A 54 -26.89 -16.87 9.08
CA GLU A 54 -26.83 -17.97 8.14
C GLU A 54 -25.38 -18.34 7.79
N PRO A 55 -25.11 -19.61 7.41
CA PRO A 55 -23.74 -20.08 7.14
C PRO A 55 -22.96 -19.20 6.15
N GLU A 56 -23.61 -18.68 5.11
CA GLU A 56 -22.98 -17.81 4.12
C GLU A 56 -22.45 -16.51 4.73
N THR A 57 -23.19 -15.91 5.67
CA THR A 57 -22.78 -14.71 6.40
C THR A 57 -21.63 -15.01 7.36
N ALA A 58 -21.70 -16.15 8.06
CA ALA A 58 -20.63 -16.61 8.93
C ALA A 58 -19.33 -16.84 8.15
N ASP A 59 -19.41 -17.47 6.98
CA ASP A 59 -18.27 -17.67 6.08
C ASP A 59 -17.69 -16.33 5.61
N ALA A 60 -18.53 -15.37 5.22
CA ALA A 60 -18.08 -14.04 4.83
C ALA A 60 -17.32 -13.32 5.96
N LEU A 61 -17.77 -13.42 7.21
CA LEU A 61 -17.08 -12.86 8.38
C LEU A 61 -15.73 -13.56 8.66
N ILE A 62 -15.69 -14.88 8.51
CA ILE A 62 -14.44 -15.66 8.66
C ILE A 62 -13.44 -15.27 7.57
N GLU A 63 -13.88 -15.16 6.31
CA GLU A 63 -13.01 -14.74 5.21
C GLU A 63 -12.58 -13.27 5.33
N ALA A 64 -13.45 -12.39 5.81
CA ALA A 64 -13.09 -11.01 6.15
C ALA A 64 -11.98 -10.95 7.21
N ALA A 65 -12.05 -11.81 8.24
CA ALA A 65 -11.03 -11.90 9.27
C ALA A 65 -9.71 -12.47 8.73
N LYS A 66 -9.75 -13.56 7.96
CA LYS A 66 -8.57 -14.13 7.28
C LYS A 66 -7.92 -13.15 6.31
N GLY A 67 -8.73 -12.32 5.65
CA GLY A 67 -8.27 -11.30 4.72
C GLY A 67 -7.61 -10.09 5.38
N CYS A 68 -7.61 -9.99 6.72
CA CYS A 68 -6.97 -8.91 7.45
C CYS A 68 -5.47 -9.19 7.62
N PRO A 69 -4.56 -8.44 6.98
CA PRO A 69 -3.12 -8.74 6.98
C PRO A 69 -2.43 -8.55 8.33
N VAL A 70 -3.11 -7.90 9.28
CA VAL A 70 -2.61 -7.61 10.63
C VAL A 70 -3.40 -8.33 11.72
N ASN A 71 -4.30 -9.26 11.33
CA ASN A 71 -5.14 -10.02 12.24
C ASN A 71 -5.88 -9.14 13.28
N ALA A 72 -6.38 -7.99 12.83
CA ALA A 72 -7.15 -7.07 13.68
C ALA A 72 -8.56 -7.60 13.99
N ILE A 73 -9.00 -8.68 13.34
CA ILE A 73 -10.31 -9.30 13.54
C ILE A 73 -10.07 -10.72 14.04
N ARG A 74 -10.59 -11.03 15.23
CA ARG A 74 -10.66 -12.37 15.79
C ARG A 74 -12.05 -12.93 15.59
N VAL A 75 -12.14 -14.21 15.26
CA VAL A 75 -13.42 -14.92 15.16
C VAL A 75 -13.35 -16.12 16.08
N ILE A 76 -14.29 -16.22 17.02
CA ILE A 76 -14.35 -17.26 18.04
C ILE A 76 -15.63 -18.08 17.82
N ASP A 77 -15.51 -19.41 17.88
CA ASP A 77 -16.65 -20.33 17.99
C ASP A 77 -17.10 -20.36 19.47
N PRO A 78 -18.21 -19.71 19.86
CA PRO A 78 -18.62 -19.63 21.26
C PRO A 78 -19.08 -20.98 21.82
N VAL A 79 -19.43 -21.95 20.96
CA VAL A 79 -19.84 -23.30 21.39
C VAL A 79 -18.62 -24.12 21.78
N LYS A 80 -17.53 -24.00 21.01
CA LYS A 80 -16.27 -24.70 21.30
C LYS A 80 -15.34 -23.93 22.22
N GLY A 81 -15.54 -22.61 22.36
CA GLY A 81 -14.63 -21.71 23.07
C GLY A 81 -13.25 -21.62 22.40
N ALA A 82 -13.20 -21.77 21.07
CA ALA A 82 -11.96 -21.85 20.31
C ALA A 82 -11.93 -20.82 19.17
N ASP A 83 -10.74 -20.30 18.87
CA ASP A 83 -10.54 -19.37 17.76
C ASP A 83 -10.69 -20.09 16.42
N ILE A 84 -11.55 -19.55 15.57
CA ILE A 84 -11.63 -19.88 14.14
C ILE A 84 -10.57 -19.08 13.37
N VAL A 85 -10.41 -17.80 13.72
CA VAL A 85 -9.35 -16.91 13.23
C VAL A 85 -8.76 -16.15 14.41
N GLY A 86 -7.45 -16.29 14.61
CA GLY A 86 -6.72 -15.66 15.70
C GLY A 86 -6.38 -14.19 15.43
N ASN A 87 -5.96 -13.47 16.46
CA ASN A 87 -5.65 -12.03 16.42
C ASN A 87 -4.14 -11.70 16.48
N LYS A 88 -3.29 -12.66 16.11
CA LYS A 88 -1.84 -12.51 16.10
C LYS A 88 -1.29 -12.90 14.75
N VAL A 89 -0.42 -12.06 14.19
CA VAL A 89 0.39 -12.44 13.04
C VAL A 89 1.43 -13.45 13.52
N ASN A 90 1.53 -14.60 12.85
CA ASN A 90 2.54 -15.61 13.15
C ASN A 90 3.83 -15.27 12.40
N ASP A 91 4.91 -15.03 13.14
CA ASP A 91 6.24 -14.73 12.64
C ASP A 91 7.28 -15.82 12.98
N GLU A 92 6.89 -16.91 13.62
CA GLU A 92 7.81 -17.97 14.09
C GLU A 92 8.57 -18.65 12.94
N GLU A 93 7.94 -18.80 11.77
CA GLU A 93 8.55 -19.37 10.56
C GLU A 93 9.14 -18.29 9.62
N GLY A 94 9.08 -17.02 10.03
CA GLY A 94 9.59 -15.90 9.26
C GLY A 94 11.11 -15.96 9.10
N LYS A 95 11.59 -15.92 7.85
CA LYS A 95 13.03 -15.77 7.58
C LYS A 95 13.43 -14.31 7.78
N GLU A 96 14.25 -14.03 8.79
CA GLU A 96 14.87 -12.73 9.00
C GLU A 96 16.20 -12.62 8.25
N VAL A 97 16.39 -11.55 7.48
CA VAL A 97 17.62 -11.23 6.75
C VAL A 97 17.95 -9.76 6.91
N ILE A 98 19.24 -9.43 7.00
CA ILE A 98 19.71 -8.04 7.04
C ILE A 98 19.81 -7.54 5.60
N ALA A 99 19.27 -6.35 5.33
CA ALA A 99 19.40 -5.73 4.02
C ALA A 99 20.85 -5.28 3.79
N GLU A 100 21.44 -5.69 2.67
CA GLU A 100 22.79 -5.34 2.23
C GLU A 100 22.76 -5.07 0.73
N TYR A 101 23.45 -4.03 0.29
CA TYR A 101 23.66 -3.69 -1.12
C TYR A 101 24.94 -2.86 -1.25
N ASP A 102 25.83 -3.26 -2.15
CA ASP A 102 27.10 -2.58 -2.43
C ASP A 102 27.15 -2.08 -3.88
N ASP A 103 26.95 -0.77 -4.06
CA ASP A 103 27.00 -0.12 -5.38
C ASP A 103 28.28 -0.43 -6.16
N ALA A 104 29.44 -0.53 -5.51
CA ALA A 104 30.69 -0.77 -6.22
C ALA A 104 30.79 -2.19 -6.79
N LYS A 105 30.00 -3.13 -6.26
CA LYS A 105 30.01 -4.55 -6.66
C LYS A 105 28.79 -4.98 -7.45
N GLU A 106 27.63 -4.41 -7.14
CA GLU A 106 26.33 -4.89 -7.60
C GLU A 106 25.65 -3.94 -8.59
N PHE A 107 26.15 -2.71 -8.73
CA PHE A 107 25.62 -1.78 -9.71
C PHE A 107 25.84 -2.29 -11.14
N VAL A 108 24.75 -2.41 -11.88
CA VAL A 108 24.77 -2.79 -13.30
C VAL A 108 24.11 -1.69 -14.11
N VAL A 109 24.87 -1.12 -15.04
CA VAL A 109 24.34 -0.16 -16.03
C VAL A 109 23.24 -0.82 -16.84
N ASP A 110 22.09 -0.18 -16.95
CA ASP A 110 20.98 -0.65 -17.78
C ASP A 110 21.32 -0.46 -19.27
N ASP A 111 21.26 -1.54 -20.03
CA ASP A 111 21.50 -1.57 -21.47
C ASP A 111 20.33 -1.00 -22.28
N LYS A 112 19.14 -0.88 -21.68
CA LYS A 112 17.91 -0.42 -22.34
C LYS A 112 17.74 1.09 -22.27
N GLY A 113 18.27 1.74 -21.23
CA GLY A 113 18.12 3.19 -21.09
C GLY A 113 18.01 3.71 -19.66
N TYR A 114 17.53 4.95 -19.54
CA TYR A 114 17.37 5.66 -18.29
C TYR A 114 16.14 6.58 -18.30
N PHE A 115 15.68 6.95 -17.11
CA PHE A 115 14.58 7.89 -16.93
C PHE A 115 15.09 9.31 -16.67
N LEU A 116 14.37 10.27 -17.24
CA LEU A 116 14.46 11.68 -16.90
C LEU A 116 13.12 12.12 -16.32
N ILE A 117 13.16 12.68 -15.12
CA ILE A 117 11.97 13.14 -14.40
C ILE A 117 12.06 14.64 -14.19
N LYS A 118 10.95 15.33 -14.45
CA LYS A 118 10.81 16.77 -14.25
C LYS A 118 9.52 17.08 -13.51
N VAL A 119 9.62 17.94 -12.50
CA VAL A 119 8.47 18.54 -11.83
C VAL A 119 8.12 19.84 -12.55
N ASN A 120 6.88 19.94 -13.04
CA ASN A 120 6.34 21.13 -13.68
C ASN A 120 5.32 21.78 -12.75
N ASN A 121 5.78 22.72 -11.92
CA ASN A 121 4.95 23.43 -10.94
C ASN A 121 3.87 24.29 -11.61
N GLU A 122 4.15 24.90 -12.77
CA GLU A 122 3.17 25.73 -13.49
C GLU A 122 1.96 24.92 -13.95
N LYS A 123 2.19 23.71 -14.46
CA LYS A 123 1.12 22.82 -14.92
C LYS A 123 0.60 21.89 -13.82
N ASN A 124 1.22 21.92 -12.65
CA ASN A 124 0.99 20.99 -11.55
C ASN A 124 1.09 19.51 -12.02
N LYS A 125 2.13 19.17 -12.79
CA LYS A 125 2.36 17.83 -13.36
C LYS A 125 3.79 17.34 -13.12
N ILE A 126 3.96 16.02 -13.14
CA ILE A 126 5.24 15.34 -13.25
C ILE A 126 5.37 14.84 -14.70
N GLU A 127 6.50 15.13 -15.32
CA GLU A 127 6.86 14.71 -16.68
C GLU A 127 7.98 13.67 -16.58
N VAL A 128 7.78 12.50 -17.19
CA VAL A 128 8.77 11.43 -17.28
C VAL A 128 9.09 11.17 -18.73
N ALA A 129 10.37 11.07 -19.06
CA ALA A 129 10.85 10.56 -20.33
C ALA A 129 11.72 9.33 -20.10
N PHE A 130 11.54 8.29 -20.92
CA PHE A 130 12.49 7.19 -21.02
C PHE A 130 13.36 7.40 -22.25
N CYS A 131 14.67 7.43 -22.03
CA CYS A 131 15.69 7.58 -23.05
C CYS A 131 16.39 6.24 -23.24
N ASN A 132 16.56 5.80 -24.48
CA ASN A 132 17.33 4.61 -24.76
C ASN A 132 18.86 4.87 -24.64
N GLU A 133 19.67 3.83 -24.86
CA GLU A 133 21.13 3.86 -24.81
C GLU A 133 21.78 4.87 -25.78
N LYS A 134 21.03 5.36 -26.77
CA LYS A 134 21.46 6.38 -27.74
C LYS A 134 21.00 7.79 -27.37
N ASN A 135 20.58 8.01 -26.13
CA ASN A 135 20.00 9.26 -25.63
C ASN A 135 18.77 9.72 -26.44
N LYS A 136 18.04 8.78 -27.05
CA LYS A 136 16.80 9.08 -27.79
C LYS A 136 15.62 8.84 -26.87
N ILE A 137 14.77 9.85 -26.72
CA ILE A 137 13.49 9.69 -26.01
C ILE A 137 12.61 8.73 -26.81
N VAL A 138 12.23 7.60 -26.20
CA VAL A 138 11.35 6.60 -26.81
C VAL A 138 9.94 6.64 -26.22
N LEU A 139 9.79 7.13 -24.99
CA LEU A 139 8.49 7.30 -24.33
C LEU A 139 8.48 8.58 -23.50
N LYS A 140 7.34 9.27 -23.49
CA LYS A 140 7.05 10.36 -22.56
C LYS A 140 5.69 10.12 -21.90
N VAL A 141 5.65 10.26 -20.58
CA VAL A 141 4.42 10.14 -19.79
C VAL A 141 4.30 11.37 -18.90
N THR A 142 3.10 11.93 -18.79
CA THR A 142 2.82 13.07 -17.92
C THR A 142 1.63 12.75 -17.05
N GLY A 143 1.74 13.01 -15.76
CA GLY A 143 0.68 12.71 -14.79
C GLY A 143 0.80 13.56 -13.54
N GLU A 144 -0.15 13.40 -12.62
CA GLU A 144 -0.11 14.06 -11.32
C GLU A 144 0.34 13.12 -10.21
N LYS A 145 -0.06 11.85 -10.27
CA LYS A 145 0.19 10.86 -9.23
C LYS A 145 1.23 9.83 -9.69
N PRO A 146 2.16 9.42 -8.82
CA PRO A 146 3.14 8.37 -9.11
C PRO A 146 2.49 7.09 -9.65
N LEU A 147 1.44 6.61 -8.97
CA LEU A 147 0.67 5.43 -9.35
C LEU A 147 0.21 5.47 -10.81
N ASP A 148 -0.38 6.59 -11.25
CA ASP A 148 -0.88 6.71 -12.62
C ASP A 148 0.26 6.65 -13.64
N ILE A 149 1.40 7.24 -13.31
CA ILE A 149 2.57 7.34 -14.20
C ILE A 149 3.24 5.97 -14.34
N TYR A 150 3.65 5.34 -13.22
CA TYR A 150 4.36 4.06 -13.32
C TYR A 150 3.44 2.94 -13.81
N GLN A 151 2.14 2.95 -13.48
CA GLN A 151 1.21 1.96 -14.04
C GLN A 151 1.05 2.12 -15.55
N THR A 152 1.06 3.36 -16.04
CA THR A 152 1.02 3.63 -17.48
C THR A 152 2.29 3.12 -18.15
N ILE A 153 3.47 3.42 -17.61
CA ILE A 153 4.76 2.98 -18.17
C ILE A 153 4.88 1.44 -18.15
N LEU A 154 4.61 0.80 -17.01
CA LEU A 154 4.86 -0.62 -16.80
C LEU A 154 3.78 -1.52 -17.40
N ASN A 155 2.51 -1.14 -17.30
CA ASN A 155 1.40 -2.05 -17.64
C ASN A 155 0.62 -1.67 -18.90
N LYS A 156 0.55 -0.37 -19.25
CA LYS A 156 -0.13 0.07 -20.48
C LYS A 156 0.83 0.11 -21.67
N GLU A 157 1.93 0.82 -21.51
CA GLU A 157 2.99 0.92 -22.53
C GLU A 157 3.91 -0.32 -22.53
N LYS A 158 3.91 -1.08 -21.42
CA LYS A 158 4.69 -2.32 -21.26
C LYS A 158 6.16 -2.11 -21.59
N LEU A 159 6.70 -0.98 -21.11
CA LEU A 159 8.09 -0.64 -21.32
C LEU A 159 8.97 -1.70 -20.65
N ASP A 160 9.81 -2.33 -21.45
CA ASP A 160 10.69 -3.40 -21.00
C ASP A 160 11.88 -2.81 -20.25
N ILE A 161 11.85 -2.87 -18.91
CA ILE A 161 12.89 -2.37 -18.01
C ILE A 161 13.16 -3.37 -16.88
N ARG A 162 14.32 -3.26 -16.23
CA ARG A 162 14.70 -4.10 -15.09
C ARG A 162 13.87 -3.76 -13.84
N MET A 163 13.71 -4.73 -12.93
CA MET A 163 12.83 -4.58 -11.75
C MET A 163 13.31 -3.52 -10.76
N ASP A 164 14.61 -3.41 -10.55
CA ASP A 164 15.24 -2.35 -9.77
C ASP A 164 15.05 -0.96 -10.41
N HIS A 165 15.05 -0.85 -11.74
CA HIS A 165 14.69 0.37 -12.45
C HIS A 165 13.21 0.73 -12.28
N ALA A 166 12.31 -0.26 -12.23
CA ALA A 166 10.92 -0.03 -11.86
C ALA A 166 10.78 0.47 -10.41
N ALA A 167 11.57 -0.09 -9.48
CA ALA A 167 11.62 0.37 -8.09
C ALA A 167 12.18 1.80 -7.95
N TYR A 168 13.28 2.09 -8.65
CA TYR A 168 13.87 3.43 -8.77
C TYR A 168 12.86 4.44 -9.31
N LEU A 169 12.15 4.10 -10.41
CA LEU A 169 11.11 4.94 -10.98
C LEU A 169 10.02 5.26 -9.95
N GLY A 170 9.55 4.26 -9.20
CA GLY A 170 8.58 4.46 -8.12
C GLY A 170 9.09 5.42 -7.04
N ARG A 171 10.33 5.23 -6.58
CA ARG A 171 10.99 6.07 -5.57
C ARG A 171 11.10 7.53 -6.02
N GLU A 172 11.64 7.76 -7.21
CA GLU A 172 11.83 9.12 -7.72
C GLU A 172 10.49 9.81 -8.05
N LEU A 173 9.49 9.05 -8.53
CA LEU A 173 8.15 9.60 -8.76
C LEU A 173 7.48 10.06 -7.47
N GLU A 174 7.58 9.29 -6.39
CA GLU A 174 7.04 9.71 -5.08
C GLU A 174 7.77 10.95 -4.57
N LYS A 175 9.10 11.01 -4.70
CA LYS A 175 9.90 12.20 -4.37
C LYS A 175 9.45 13.44 -5.18
N ALA A 176 9.28 13.27 -6.49
CA ALA A 176 8.79 14.32 -7.38
C ALA A 176 7.36 14.77 -7.02
N TYR A 177 6.50 13.84 -6.60
CA TYR A 177 5.15 14.13 -6.15
C TYR A 177 5.11 14.93 -4.86
N ILE A 178 5.91 14.54 -3.86
CA ILE A 178 6.05 15.30 -2.61
C ILE A 178 6.58 16.71 -2.91
N ALA A 179 7.59 16.81 -3.77
CA ALA A 179 8.15 18.10 -4.18
C ALA A 179 7.09 18.99 -4.83
N LEU A 180 6.32 18.45 -5.77
CA LEU A 180 5.24 19.15 -6.45
C LEU A 180 4.16 19.63 -5.47
N LYS A 181 3.70 18.76 -4.57
CA LYS A 181 2.63 19.10 -3.60
C LYS A 181 3.05 20.15 -2.58
N ASN A 182 4.34 20.24 -2.28
CA ASN A 182 4.87 21.14 -1.27
C ASN A 182 5.63 22.34 -1.87
N ASN A 183 5.62 22.51 -3.20
CA ASN A 183 6.39 23.52 -3.92
C ASN A 183 7.88 23.53 -3.54
N LEU A 184 8.49 22.34 -3.46
CA LEU A 184 9.90 22.13 -3.17
C LEU A 184 10.71 21.97 -4.46
N ALA A 185 12.00 22.33 -4.40
CA ALA A 185 12.92 22.04 -5.47
C ALA A 185 13.15 20.51 -5.57
N TYR A 186 12.92 19.96 -6.76
CA TYR A 186 13.23 18.58 -7.09
C TYR A 186 14.52 18.51 -7.89
N VAL A 187 15.44 17.65 -7.45
CA VAL A 187 16.62 17.25 -8.21
C VAL A 187 16.62 15.72 -8.22
N GLN A 188 16.72 15.13 -9.41
CA GLN A 188 16.78 13.68 -9.56
C GLN A 188 18.07 13.15 -8.92
N ASP A 189 18.01 11.96 -8.32
CA ASP A 189 19.12 11.29 -7.62
C ASP A 189 19.63 11.98 -6.32
N ASP A 190 19.30 13.24 -6.10
CA ASP A 190 19.58 13.95 -4.85
C ASP A 190 18.49 13.71 -3.79
N GLU A 191 18.86 13.84 -2.52
CA GLU A 191 17.91 13.85 -1.41
C GLU A 191 16.95 15.05 -1.49
N LEU A 192 15.71 14.84 -1.05
CA LEU A 192 14.71 15.90 -1.05
C LEU A 192 14.96 16.87 0.11
N ASP A 193 15.39 18.09 -0.20
CA ASP A 193 15.51 19.15 0.78
C ASP A 193 14.13 19.77 1.07
N LEU A 194 13.58 19.45 2.25
CA LEU A 194 12.27 19.93 2.70
C LEU A 194 12.24 21.45 2.99
N ASN A 195 13.39 22.12 3.06
CA ASN A 195 13.50 23.55 3.28
C ASN A 195 13.68 24.35 1.98
N LYS A 196 14.09 23.69 0.89
CA LYS A 196 14.38 24.35 -0.39
C LYS A 196 13.12 24.47 -1.24
N LYS A 197 12.51 25.64 -1.24
CA LYS A 197 11.38 25.97 -2.13
C LYS A 197 11.86 26.22 -3.56
N VAL A 198 10.96 26.01 -4.51
CA VAL A 198 11.16 26.47 -5.89
C VAL A 198 11.27 27.99 -5.85
N SER A 199 12.40 28.54 -6.29
CA SER A 199 12.57 29.99 -6.45
C SER A 199 11.45 30.51 -7.37
N GLN A 200 10.70 31.51 -6.92
CA GLN A 200 9.75 32.25 -7.77
C GLN A 200 10.49 33.00 -8.88
#